data_AF-A0A837P4L8-F1
#
_entry.id   AF-A0A837P4L8-F1
#
_cell.length_a   1.000
_cell.length_b   1.000
_cell.length_c   1.000
_cell.angle_alpha   90.00
_cell.angle_beta   90.00
_cell.angle_gamma   90.00
#
_symmetry.space_group_name_H-M   'P 1'
#
loop_
_entity.id
_entity.type
_entity.pdbx_description
1 polymer ?
#
loop_
_entity_poly.entity_id
_entity_poly.type
_entity_poly.pdbx_seq_one_letter_code
_entity_poly.pdbx_strand_id
1 'polypeptide(L)' 'MLSLGIRPGLIASHTIVINDALSYQIRLSKLRLGPDVYRLDIRATTTLGRLTVSRAHYHNFATAQRAFNHQRHQLESH' A
#
# COMPACT_ATOMS: atom_id res chain seq x y z
N MET A 1 0.95 -12.50 25.05
CA MET A 1 1.58 -11.76 23.93
C MET A 1 0.78 -10.48 23.69
N LEU A 2 1.35 -9.32 23.98
CA LEU A 2 0.73 -8.02 23.68
C LEU A 2 0.83 -7.77 22.17
N SER A 3 -0.25 -8.01 21.43
CA SER A 3 -0.39 -7.45 20.09
C SER A 3 -0.56 -5.94 20.26
N LEU A 4 0.45 -5.14 19.91
CA LEU A 4 0.28 -3.70 19.72
C LEU A 4 -0.78 -3.54 18.63
N GLY A 5 -2.03 -3.37 19.05
CA GLY A 5 -3.20 -3.52 18.20
C GLY A 5 -3.26 -2.42 17.15
N ILE A 6 -2.62 -2.64 16.01
CA ILE A 6 -2.80 -1.81 14.82
C ILE A 6 -4.31 -1.79 14.53
N ARG A 7 -4.92 -0.60 14.60
CA ARG A 7 -6.34 -0.41 14.34
C ARG A 7 -6.62 -0.69 12.86
N PRO A 8 -7.73 -1.36 12.52
CA PRO A 8 -8.15 -1.48 11.12
C PRO A 8 -8.28 -0.11 10.46
N GLY A 9 -7.78 0.03 9.24
CA GLY A 9 -7.71 1.31 8.54
C GLY A 9 -6.43 1.49 7.74
N LEU A 10 -6.24 2.71 7.23
CA LEU A 10 -5.02 3.11 6.54
C LEU A 10 -3.88 3.19 7.56
N ILE A 11 -2.79 2.45 7.30
CA ILE A 11 -1.59 2.45 8.13
C ILE A 11 -0.53 3.37 7.53
N ALA A 12 -0.29 3.23 6.23
CA ALA A 12 0.66 4.04 5.50
C ALA A 12 0.12 4.40 4.12
N SER A 13 0.46 5.59 3.65
CA SER A 13 0.18 6.05 2.29
C SER A 13 1.36 6.86 1.81
N HIS A 14 1.77 6.60 0.57
CA HIS A 14 2.83 7.36 -0.08
C HIS A 14 2.43 7.67 -1.52
N THR A 15 2.70 8.89 -1.95
CA THR A 15 2.38 9.37 -3.29
C THR A 15 3.66 9.85 -3.94
N ILE A 16 3.92 9.36 -5.16
CA ILE A 16 5.02 9.77 -6.02
C ILE A 16 4.37 10.45 -7.22
N VAL A 17 4.83 11.65 -7.57
CA VAL A 17 4.39 12.37 -8.77
C VAL A 17 5.56 12.42 -9.73
N ILE A 18 5.33 11.98 -10.96
CA ILE A 18 6.32 11.93 -12.04
C ILE A 18 5.84 12.86 -13.15
N ASN A 19 6.62 13.90 -13.43
CA ASN A 19 6.43 14.83 -14.55
C ASN A 19 5.01 15.41 -14.66
N ASP A 20 4.33 15.64 -13.52
CA ASP A 20 2.95 16.15 -13.40
C ASP A 20 1.85 15.42 -14.20
N ALA A 21 2.19 14.36 -14.93
CA ALA A 21 1.29 13.60 -15.80
C ALA A 21 0.96 12.21 -15.25
N LEU A 22 1.78 11.71 -14.32
CA LEU A 22 1.66 10.40 -13.72
C LEU A 22 1.83 10.53 -12.20
N SER A 23 0.92 9.90 -11.45
CA SER A 23 1.08 9.75 -10.01
C SER A 23 0.88 8.31 -9.60
N TYR A 24 1.79 7.81 -8.76
CA TYR A 24 1.66 6.54 -8.08
C TYR A 24 1.26 6.79 -6.64
N GLN A 25 0.22 6.11 -6.18
CA GLN A 25 -0.17 6.09 -4.78
C GLN A 25 -0.10 4.66 -4.26
N ILE A 26 0.73 4.43 -3.25
CA ILE A 26 0.88 3.16 -2.56
C ILE A 26 0.21 3.29 -1.19
N ARG A 27 -0.67 2.36 -0.83
CA ARG A 27 -1.42 2.38 0.43
C ARG A 27 -1.32 1.02 1.10
N LEU A 28 -0.91 1.02 2.36
CA LEU A 28 -0.97 -0.13 3.25
C LEU A 28 -2.13 0.06 4.22
N SER A 29 -3.01 -0.93 4.30
CA SER A 29 -4.17 -0.90 5.20
C SER A 29 -4.37 -2.23 5.91
N LYS A 30 -4.90 -2.19 7.14
CA LYS A 30 -5.40 -3.38 7.84
C LYS A 30 -6.89 -3.50 7.60
N LEU A 31 -7.32 -4.68 7.15
CA LEU A 31 -8.73 -4.99 6.92
C LEU A 31 -9.45 -5.20 8.26
N ARG A 32 -10.75 -4.87 8.28
CA ARG A 32 -11.63 -5.09 9.44
C ARG A 32 -12.07 -6.54 9.59
N LEU A 33 -12.07 -7.29 8.48
CA LEU A 33 -12.56 -8.66 8.41
C LEU A 33 -11.39 -9.64 8.46
N GLY A 34 -11.35 -10.42 9.54
CA GLY A 34 -10.38 -11.51 9.73
C GLY A 34 -9.16 -11.16 10.58
N PRO A 35 -8.47 -12.17 11.11
CA PRO A 35 -7.28 -11.99 11.93
C PRO A 35 -6.12 -11.44 11.09
N ASP A 36 -5.60 -10.28 11.50
CA ASP A 36 -4.37 -9.64 11.00
C ASP A 36 -4.17 -9.69 9.47
N VAL A 37 -5.24 -9.36 8.75
CA VAL A 37 -5.20 -9.27 7.28
C VAL A 37 -4.83 -7.85 6.87
N TYR A 38 -3.71 -7.71 6.15
CA TYR A 38 -3.27 -6.46 5.57
C TYR A 38 -3.43 -6.48 4.05
N ARG A 39 -3.71 -5.31 3.47
CA ARG A 39 -3.87 -5.07 2.03
C ARG A 39 -2.94 -3.97 1.59
N LEU A 40 -2.24 -4.22 0.49
CA LEU A 40 -1.46 -3.25 -0.25
C LEU A 40 -2.23 -2.86 -1.52
N ASP A 41 -2.53 -1.58 -1.66
CA ASP A 41 -3.15 -1.02 -2.86
C ASP A 41 -2.15 -0.11 -3.56
N ILE A 42 -1.92 -0.32 -4.85
CA ILE A 42 -1.09 0.53 -5.71
C ILE A 42 -2.00 1.14 -6.76
N ARG A 43 -2.00 2.46 -6.87
CA ARG A 43 -2.80 3.20 -7.84
C ARG A 43 -1.87 3.97 -8.74
N ALA A 44 -2.00 3.78 -10.04
CA ALA A 44 -1.35 4.62 -11.03
C ALA A 44 -2.42 5.52 -11.64
N THR A 45 -2.26 6.83 -11.52
CA THR A 45 -3.15 7.81 -12.13
C THR A 45 -2.37 8.55 -13.20
N THR A 46 -2.85 8.46 -14.43
CA THR A 46 -2.30 9.14 -15.61
C THR A 46 -3.32 10.14 -16.13
N THR A 47 -2.91 10.99 -17.07
CA THR A 47 -3.82 11.86 -17.83
C THR A 47 -4.91 11.07 -18.58
N LEU A 48 -4.64 9.80 -18.93
CA LEU A 48 -5.56 8.93 -19.66
C LEU A 48 -6.53 8.16 -18.75
N GLY A 49 -6.32 8.19 -17.44
CA GLY A 49 -7.17 7.47 -16.48
C GLY A 49 -6.37 6.81 -15.36
N ARG A 50 -7.05 5.94 -14.60
CA ARG A 50 -6.55 5.37 -13.36
C ARG A 50 -6.55 3.85 -13.39
N LEU A 51 -5.40 3.25 -13.08
CA LEU A 51 -5.23 1.83 -12.84
C LEU A 51 -5.07 1.59 -11.33
N THR A 52 -5.66 0.51 -10.81
CA THR A 52 -5.47 0.08 -9.42
C THR A 52 -5.11 -1.39 -9.39
N VAL A 53 -4.00 -1.71 -8.74
CA VAL A 53 -3.57 -3.08 -8.44
C VAL A 53 -3.67 -3.26 -6.93
N SER A 54 -4.48 -4.21 -6.51
CA SER A 54 -4.70 -4.54 -5.10
C SER A 54 -4.14 -5.92 -4.80
N ARG A 55 -3.23 -5.98 -3.82
CA ARG A 55 -2.74 -7.24 -3.26
C ARG A 55 -3.23 -7.37 -1.82
N ALA A 56 -4.22 -8.23 -1.63
CA ALA A 56 -4.77 -8.55 -0.32
C ALA A 56 -4.04 -9.75 0.33
N HIS A 57 -4.42 -10.06 1.57
CA HIS A 57 -4.05 -11.28 2.28
C HIS A 57 -2.60 -11.39 2.75
N TYR A 58 -2.00 -10.27 3.16
CA TYR A 58 -0.82 -10.37 4.02
C TYR A 58 -1.27 -10.72 5.44
N HIS A 59 -0.82 -11.85 5.97
CA HIS A 59 -1.18 -12.32 7.32
C HIS A 59 -0.23 -11.83 8.43
N ASN A 60 0.73 -10.98 8.09
CA ASN A 60 1.70 -10.41 9.02
C ASN A 60 2.02 -8.97 8.61
N PHE A 61 1.95 -8.06 9.59
CA PHE A 61 2.30 -6.65 9.40
C PHE A 61 3.73 -6.48 8.87
N ALA A 62 4.71 -7.21 9.41
CA ALA A 62 6.11 -7.08 9.00
C ALA A 62 6.32 -7.46 7.52
N THR A 63 5.57 -8.44 7.02
CA THR A 63 5.61 -8.82 5.60
C THR A 63 4.90 -7.78 4.73
N ALA A 64 3.76 -7.26 5.18
CA ALA A 64 3.03 -6.21 4.48
C ALA A 64 3.83 -4.90 4.40
N GLN A 65 4.51 -4.52 5.48
CA GLN A 65 5.37 -3.34 5.55
C GLN A 65 6.62 -3.49 4.68
N ARG A 66 7.24 -4.67 4.64
CA ARG A 66 8.35 -4.94 3.71
C ARG A 66 7.91 -4.83 2.26
N ALA A 67 6.74 -5.38 1.90
CA ALA A 67 6.18 -5.25 0.56
C ALA A 67 5.88 -3.78 0.20
N PHE A 68 5.33 -3.01 1.15
CA PHE A 68 5.11 -1.57 0.97
C PHE A 68 6.43 -0.83 0.70
N ASN A 69 7.45 -1.06 1.53
CA ASN A 69 8.76 -0.41 1.38
C ASN A 69 9.44 -0.80 0.05
N HIS A 70 9.36 -2.08 -0.32
CA HIS A 70 9.88 -2.57 -1.60
C HIS A 70 9.21 -1.88 -2.78
N GLN A 71 7.87 -1.82 -2.79
CA GLN A 71 7.13 -1.16 -3.88
C GLN A 71 7.44 0.33 -3.96
N ARG A 72 7.53 1.01 -2.81
CA ARG A 72 7.91 2.41 -2.73
C ARG A 72 9.27 2.64 -3.39
N HIS A 73 10.26 1.85 -3.00
CA HIS A 73 11.61 1.99 -3.54
C HIS A 73 11.69 1.71 -5.05
N GLN A 74 10.96 0.70 -5.54
CA GLN A 74 10.90 0.39 -6.96
C GLN A 74 10.30 1.54 -7.78
N LEU A 75 9.25 2.19 -7.29
CA LEU A 75 8.60 3.31 -7.99
C LEU A 75 9.35 4.63 -7.84
N GLU A 76 10.13 4.84 -6.78
CA GLU A 76 11.01 6.00 -6.61
C GLU A 76 12.26 5.93 -7.48
N SER A 77 12.65 4.72 -7.89
CA SER A 77 13.83 4.49 -8.73
C SER A 77 13.52 4.61 -10.24
N HIS A 78 12.28 4.97 -10.60
CA HIS A 78 11.80 5.24 -11.96
C HIS A 78 11.50 6.72 -12.13
#